data_AF-A0AAD5ESN8-F1
#
_entry.id   AF-A0AAD5ESN8-F1
#
_cell.length_a   1.000
_cell.length_b   1.000
_cell.length_c   1.000
_cell.angle_alpha   90.00
_cell.angle_beta   90.00
_cell.angle_gamma   90.00
#
_symmetry.space_group_name_H-M   'P 1'
#
loop_
_entity.id
_entity.type
_entity.pdbx_description
1 polymer ?
#
loop_
_entity_poly.entity_id
_entity_poly.type
_entity_poly.pdbx_seq_one_letter_code
_entity_poly.pdbx_strand_id
1 'polypeptide(L)'
;MTRPDLYSVWGNTMMPCILAGDEKQLPPAVMTLDEKDSQGNAINRPGRDARISPLEFFMGLGMPVYRLRTQLRMARGLFDLSKIELDAHRVGRDLESFAFVRYPELNAAPTGSLQPIFIHCENSHCHIDPITKSKSNKDQVIVALDFILDFVSSTSGRVDPSQIAIITPYTANVDVIKSVQKDPK
;
A
#
# COMPACT_ATOMS: atom_id res chain seq x y z
N MET A 1 0.70 0.77 -15.94
CA MET A 1 0.98 0.70 -17.40
C MET A 1 -0.10 1.48 -18.12
N THR A 2 0.28 2.47 -18.92
CA THR A 2 -0.63 3.25 -19.78
C THR A 2 -0.83 2.54 -21.13
N ARG A 3 -1.79 2.98 -21.95
CA ARG A 3 -1.97 2.45 -23.32
C ARG A 3 -0.77 2.68 -24.25
N PRO A 4 -0.13 3.87 -24.27
CA PRO A 4 1.14 4.04 -24.97
C PRO A 4 2.23 3.05 -24.55
N ASP A 5 2.33 2.74 -23.25
CA ASP A 5 3.29 1.74 -22.74
C ASP A 5 2.99 0.34 -23.29
N LEU A 6 1.72 -0.03 -23.45
CA LEU A 6 1.37 -1.31 -24.07
C LEU A 6 1.76 -1.33 -25.55
N TYR A 7 1.47 -0.26 -26.29
CA TYR A 7 1.76 -0.21 -27.72
C TYR A 7 3.25 -0.25 -28.05
N SER A 8 4.12 0.28 -27.18
CA SER A 8 5.57 0.19 -27.37
C SER A 8 6.09 -1.26 -27.32
N VAL A 9 5.39 -2.15 -26.61
CA VAL A 9 5.75 -3.57 -26.47
C VAL A 9 4.97 -4.46 -27.45
N TRP A 10 3.66 -4.27 -27.56
CA TRP A 10 2.77 -5.15 -28.32
C TRP A 10 2.56 -4.70 -29.78
N GLY A 11 2.56 -3.39 -30.04
CA GLY A 11 2.14 -2.80 -31.31
C GLY A 11 3.03 -3.18 -32.51
N ASN A 12 4.28 -3.55 -32.27
CA ASN A 12 5.23 -3.88 -33.33
C ASN A 12 5.22 -5.35 -33.76
N THR A 13 4.67 -6.26 -32.95
CA THR A 13 4.78 -7.71 -33.21
C THR A 13 3.43 -8.43 -33.27
N MET A 14 2.35 -7.83 -32.75
CA MET A 14 0.99 -8.40 -32.67
C MET A 14 0.96 -9.86 -32.19
N MET A 15 1.91 -10.24 -31.34
CA MET A 15 1.96 -11.56 -30.72
C MET A 15 0.78 -11.74 -29.75
N PRO A 16 0.38 -13.00 -29.45
CA PRO A 16 -0.56 -13.26 -28.37
C PRO A 16 -0.13 -12.56 -27.08
N CYS A 17 -1.03 -11.75 -26.52
CA CYS A 17 -0.76 -10.94 -25.33
C CYS A 17 -1.71 -11.33 -24.20
N ILE A 18 -1.16 -11.52 -23.01
CA ILE A 18 -1.93 -11.73 -21.79
C ILE A 18 -1.78 -10.47 -20.93
N LEU A 19 -2.90 -9.83 -20.63
CA LEU A 19 -2.96 -8.69 -19.70
C LEU A 19 -3.50 -9.18 -18.36
N ALA A 20 -2.77 -8.88 -17.29
CA ALA A 20 -3.17 -9.18 -15.91
C ALA A 20 -3.17 -7.89 -15.08
N GLY A 21 -4.18 -7.76 -14.22
CA GLY A 21 -4.36 -6.58 -13.37
C GLY A 21 -5.70 -6.60 -12.66
N ASP A 22 -6.01 -5.50 -11.99
CA ASP A 22 -7.23 -5.30 -11.21
C ASP A 22 -7.64 -3.83 -11.35
N GLU A 23 -8.80 -3.59 -11.96
CA GLU A 23 -9.35 -2.25 -12.22
C GLU A 23 -9.69 -1.48 -10.94
N LYS A 24 -9.79 -2.18 -9.80
CA LYS A 24 -10.07 -1.57 -8.50
C LYS A 24 -8.81 -1.14 -7.74
N GLN A 25 -7.62 -1.48 -8.26
CA GLN A 25 -6.35 -1.01 -7.71
C GLN A 25 -5.95 0.34 -8.31
N LEU A 26 -4.75 0.82 -7.98
CA LEU A 26 -4.29 2.14 -8.39
C LEU A 26 -4.24 2.26 -9.92
N PRO A 27 -4.92 3.26 -10.51
CA PRO A 27 -4.84 3.51 -11.94
C PRO A 27 -3.45 4.07 -12.31
N PRO A 28 -3.09 4.06 -13.60
CA PRO A 28 -1.91 4.76 -14.10
C PRO A 28 -1.77 6.18 -13.53
N ALA A 29 -0.57 6.50 -13.05
CA ALA A 29 -0.23 7.83 -12.56
C ALA A 29 -0.07 8.78 -13.75
N VAL A 30 -0.84 9.87 -13.76
CA VAL A 30 -0.78 10.92 -14.78
C VAL A 30 -0.41 12.22 -14.09
N MET A 31 0.89 12.52 -14.04
CA MET A 31 1.43 13.63 -13.24
C MET A 31 0.88 15.00 -13.65
N THR A 32 0.64 15.19 -14.95
CA THR A 32 0.20 16.46 -15.53
C THR A 32 -1.32 16.62 -15.59
N LEU A 33 -2.09 15.73 -14.95
CA LEU A 33 -3.56 15.67 -15.06
C LEU A 33 -4.22 16.98 -14.63
N ASP A 34 -3.75 17.55 -13.52
CA ASP A 34 -4.32 18.74 -12.90
C ASP A 34 -3.51 20.01 -13.20
N GLU A 35 -2.48 19.90 -14.05
CA GLU A 35 -1.66 21.04 -14.45
C GLU A 35 -2.42 21.95 -15.43
N LYS A 36 -2.34 23.25 -15.16
CA LYS A 36 -2.98 24.29 -15.95
C LYS A 36 -1.95 25.31 -16.44
N ASP A 37 -2.18 25.84 -17.63
CA ASP A 37 -1.41 26.97 -18.15
C ASP A 37 -1.75 28.27 -17.41
N SER A 38 -1.05 29.36 -17.77
CA SER A 38 -1.27 30.68 -17.18
C SER A 38 -2.68 31.26 -17.43
N GLN A 39 -3.44 30.69 -18.36
CA GLN A 39 -4.82 31.07 -18.67
C GLN A 39 -5.84 30.15 -17.98
N GLY A 40 -5.38 29.17 -17.20
CA GLY A 40 -6.23 28.22 -16.49
C GLY A 40 -6.72 27.04 -17.35
N ASN A 41 -6.22 26.88 -18.57
CA ASN A 41 -6.55 25.72 -19.41
C ASN A 41 -5.74 24.50 -18.97
N ALA A 42 -6.36 23.32 -19.01
CA ALA A 42 -5.65 22.07 -18.76
C ALA A 42 -4.53 21.86 -19.81
N ILE A 43 -3.30 21.64 -19.33
CA ILE A 43 -2.14 21.32 -20.18
C ILE A 43 -2.34 19.92 -20.78
N ASN A 44 -2.69 18.95 -19.94
CA ASN A 44 -2.96 17.58 -20.37
C ASN A 44 -4.46 17.34 -20.60
N ARG A 45 -4.98 17.87 -21.71
CA ARG A 45 -6.39 17.67 -22.10
C ARG A 45 -6.83 16.19 -22.18
N PRO A 46 -6.02 15.26 -22.74
CA PRO A 46 -6.36 13.84 -22.73
C PRO A 46 -5.99 13.12 -21.41
N GLY A 47 -5.58 13.84 -20.37
CA GLY A 47 -5.04 13.23 -19.14
C GLY A 47 -6.00 12.25 -18.45
N ARG A 48 -7.31 12.50 -18.55
CA ARG A 48 -8.34 11.58 -18.01
C ARG A 48 -8.35 10.25 -18.75
N ASP A 49 -8.22 10.27 -20.07
CA ASP A 49 -8.16 9.08 -20.92
C ASP A 49 -6.84 8.31 -20.75
N ALA A 50 -5.76 9.02 -20.38
CA ALA A 50 -4.48 8.40 -20.00
C ALA A 50 -4.53 7.63 -18.66
N ARG A 51 -5.54 7.88 -17.81
CA ARG A 51 -5.77 7.10 -16.58
C ARG A 51 -6.45 5.76 -16.84
N ILE A 52 -7.01 5.54 -18.03
CA ILE A 52 -7.62 4.26 -18.37
C ILE A 52 -6.50 3.30 -18.75
N SER A 53 -6.34 2.24 -17.96
CA SER A 53 -5.34 1.21 -18.24
C SER A 53 -5.72 0.43 -19.52
N PRO A 54 -4.75 -0.21 -20.21
CA PRO A 54 -5.09 -1.05 -21.36
C PRO A 54 -6.06 -2.19 -21.01
N LEU A 55 -5.90 -2.80 -19.83
CA LEU A 55 -6.79 -3.84 -19.34
C LEU A 55 -8.23 -3.31 -19.21
N GLU A 56 -8.40 -2.19 -18.51
CA GLU A 56 -9.69 -1.54 -18.32
C GLU A 56 -10.32 -1.12 -19.64
N PHE A 57 -9.53 -0.63 -20.59
CA PHE A 57 -9.98 -0.29 -21.93
C PHE A 57 -10.57 -1.51 -22.66
N PHE A 58 -9.85 -2.63 -22.71
CA PHE A 58 -10.35 -3.86 -23.35
C PHE A 58 -11.55 -4.48 -22.62
N MET A 59 -11.59 -4.38 -21.30
CA MET A 59 -12.77 -4.73 -20.50
C MET A 59 -13.98 -3.88 -20.87
N GLY A 60 -13.79 -2.56 -21.03
CA GLY A 60 -14.82 -1.63 -21.46
C GLY A 60 -15.33 -1.90 -22.88
N LEU A 61 -14.50 -2.48 -23.75
CA LEU A 61 -14.89 -2.98 -25.08
C LEU A 61 -15.67 -4.30 -25.02
N GLY A 62 -15.87 -4.89 -23.85
CA GLY A 62 -16.61 -6.14 -23.67
C GLY A 62 -15.77 -7.40 -23.87
N MET A 63 -14.44 -7.30 -23.86
CA MET A 63 -13.60 -8.50 -23.92
C MET A 63 -13.79 -9.36 -22.66
N PRO A 64 -13.95 -10.69 -22.81
CA PRO A 64 -14.12 -11.57 -21.66
C PRO A 64 -12.86 -11.60 -20.81
N VAL A 65 -13.04 -11.54 -19.49
CA VAL A 65 -11.95 -11.59 -18.51
C VAL A 65 -12.08 -12.82 -17.62
N TYR A 66 -10.96 -13.50 -17.44
CA TYR A 66 -10.85 -14.55 -16.43
C TYR A 66 -10.61 -13.92 -15.05
N ARG A 67 -11.58 -14.09 -14.13
CA ARG A 67 -11.52 -13.50 -12.77
C ARG A 67 -11.08 -14.52 -11.73
N LEU A 68 -9.94 -14.29 -11.09
CA LEU A 68 -9.50 -15.01 -9.91
C LEU A 68 -10.30 -14.54 -8.69
N ARG A 69 -11.03 -15.45 -8.03
CA ARG A 69 -11.94 -15.12 -6.91
C ARG A 69 -11.44 -15.51 -5.53
N THR A 70 -10.30 -16.19 -5.46
CA THR A 70 -9.74 -16.69 -4.20
C THR A 70 -8.48 -15.91 -3.84
N GLN A 71 -8.46 -15.29 -2.66
CA GLN A 71 -7.27 -14.65 -2.10
C GLN A 71 -6.50 -15.65 -1.22
N LEU A 72 -5.20 -15.79 -1.53
CA LEU A 72 -4.20 -16.67 -0.91
C LEU A 72 -3.02 -15.91 -0.24
N ARG A 73 -3.13 -14.60 -0.01
CA ARG A 73 -2.11 -13.79 0.68
C ARG A 73 -2.41 -13.43 2.13
N MET A 74 -3.62 -12.99 2.47
CA MET A 74 -3.94 -12.37 3.77
C MET A 74 -4.78 -13.29 4.65
N ALA A 75 -4.66 -13.14 5.98
CA ALA A 75 -5.51 -13.85 6.94
C ALA A 75 -6.97 -13.39 6.86
N ARG A 76 -7.89 -14.23 7.32
CA ARG A 76 -9.29 -13.86 7.53
C ARG A 76 -9.39 -12.69 8.51
N GLY A 77 -10.21 -11.69 8.20
CA GLY A 77 -10.44 -10.50 9.05
C GLY A 77 -9.54 -9.29 8.73
N LEU A 78 -8.44 -9.47 7.99
CA LEU A 78 -7.65 -8.36 7.45
C LEU A 78 -8.21 -7.87 6.10
N PHE A 79 -8.73 -8.80 5.32
CA PHE A 79 -9.42 -8.54 4.06
C PHE A 79 -10.49 -9.61 3.90
N ASP A 80 -11.77 -9.23 3.89
CA ASP A 80 -12.92 -10.14 4.05
C ASP A 80 -13.08 -11.23 2.97
N LEU A 81 -12.25 -11.19 1.91
CA LEU A 81 -12.24 -12.17 0.82
C LEU A 81 -11.21 -13.30 0.98
N SER A 82 -10.47 -13.38 2.09
CA SER A 82 -9.45 -14.42 2.29
C SER A 82 -9.99 -15.73 2.83
N LYS A 83 -9.38 -16.85 2.40
CA LYS A 83 -9.72 -18.22 2.81
C LYS A 83 -8.56 -18.99 3.42
N ILE A 84 -7.51 -18.30 3.85
CA ILE A 84 -6.29 -18.94 4.37
C ILE A 84 -6.43 -19.19 5.86
N GLU A 85 -5.96 -20.36 6.29
CA GLU A 85 -5.88 -20.74 7.70
C GLU A 85 -4.81 -19.93 8.45
N LEU A 86 -5.06 -19.68 9.74
CA LEU A 86 -4.22 -18.82 10.57
C LEU A 86 -2.77 -19.30 10.73
N ASP A 87 -2.52 -20.60 10.59
CA ASP A 87 -1.20 -21.20 10.80
C ASP A 87 -0.15 -20.66 9.81
N ALA A 88 -0.57 -20.25 8.62
CA ALA A 88 0.28 -19.58 7.63
C ALA A 88 0.68 -18.14 8.03
N HIS A 89 0.07 -17.59 9.09
CA HIS A 89 0.21 -16.19 9.52
C HIS A 89 0.76 -16.04 10.94
N ARG A 90 1.75 -16.89 11.30
CA ARG A 90 2.40 -16.91 12.62
C ARG A 90 2.86 -15.52 13.11
N VAL A 91 3.51 -14.73 12.25
CA VAL A 91 3.97 -13.37 12.61
C VAL A 91 2.80 -12.47 13.03
N GLY A 92 1.62 -12.61 12.40
CA GLY A 92 0.42 -11.88 12.78
C GLY A 92 -0.13 -12.30 14.14
N ARG A 93 -0.03 -13.60 14.49
CA ARG A 93 -0.41 -14.10 15.84
C ARG A 93 0.55 -13.58 16.92
N ASP A 94 1.84 -13.51 16.60
CA ASP A 94 2.86 -12.96 17.49
C ASP A 94 2.62 -11.46 17.71
N LEU A 95 2.28 -10.70 16.65
CA LEU A 95 1.93 -9.29 16.73
C LEU A 95 0.67 -9.07 17.59
N GLU A 96 -0.37 -9.86 17.38
CA GLU A 96 -1.60 -9.78 18.18
C GLU A 96 -1.30 -10.02 19.66
N SER A 97 -0.54 -11.08 19.98
CA SER A 97 -0.17 -11.43 21.35
C SER A 97 0.65 -10.31 22.02
N PHE A 98 1.61 -9.73 21.29
CA PHE A 98 2.39 -8.59 21.74
C PHE A 98 1.50 -7.37 22.04
N ALA A 99 0.57 -7.05 21.14
CA ALA A 99 -0.34 -5.93 21.31
C ALA A 99 -1.27 -6.12 22.52
N PHE A 100 -1.77 -7.33 22.78
CA PHE A 100 -2.60 -7.62 23.97
C PHE A 100 -1.85 -7.45 25.28
N VAL A 101 -0.57 -7.82 25.32
CA VAL A 101 0.24 -7.63 26.52
C VAL A 101 0.48 -6.13 26.78
N ARG A 102 0.70 -5.36 25.71
CA ARG A 102 0.97 -3.92 25.79
C ARG A 102 -0.29 -3.07 26.04
N TYR A 103 -1.42 -3.48 25.48
CA TYR A 103 -2.70 -2.78 25.52
C TYR A 103 -3.82 -3.77 25.93
N PRO A 104 -3.96 -4.07 27.23
CA PRO A 104 -4.92 -5.05 27.73
C PRO A 104 -6.39 -4.70 27.46
N GLU A 105 -6.67 -3.43 27.15
CA GLU A 105 -7.99 -2.91 26.79
C GLU A 105 -8.45 -3.25 25.36
N LEU A 106 -7.55 -3.79 24.52
CA LEU A 106 -7.92 -4.23 23.18
C LEU A 106 -8.94 -5.37 23.23
N ASN A 107 -9.77 -5.47 22.20
CA ASN A 107 -10.69 -6.60 22.02
C ASN A 107 -10.01 -7.72 21.22
N ALA A 108 -10.11 -8.95 21.71
CA ALA A 108 -9.67 -10.15 20.98
C ALA A 108 -10.27 -10.22 19.58
N ALA A 109 -9.46 -10.57 18.58
CA ALA A 109 -9.98 -10.91 17.27
C ALA A 109 -10.92 -12.13 17.38
N PRO A 110 -11.97 -12.20 16.55
CA PRO A 110 -12.80 -13.40 16.48
C PRO A 110 -11.98 -14.66 16.24
N THR A 111 -12.40 -15.78 16.82
CA THR A 111 -11.73 -17.08 16.66
C THR A 111 -11.52 -17.41 15.18
N GLY A 112 -10.29 -17.75 14.80
CA GLY A 112 -9.96 -18.07 13.40
C GLY A 112 -9.68 -16.84 12.52
N SER A 113 -9.49 -15.64 13.09
CA SER A 113 -9.19 -14.42 12.33
C SER A 113 -8.03 -13.61 12.93
N LEU A 114 -7.55 -12.63 12.15
CA LEU A 114 -6.70 -11.54 12.60
C LEU A 114 -7.39 -10.22 12.30
N GLN A 115 -7.17 -9.21 13.14
CA GLN A 115 -7.68 -7.86 12.92
C GLN A 115 -6.53 -6.86 12.76
N PRO A 116 -6.72 -5.80 11.95
CA PRO A 116 -5.73 -4.74 11.85
C PRO A 116 -5.62 -3.98 13.17
N ILE A 117 -4.39 -3.62 13.53
CA ILE A 117 -4.11 -2.77 14.69
C ILE A 117 -3.86 -1.35 14.20
N PHE A 118 -4.53 -0.38 14.83
CA PHE A 118 -4.37 1.04 14.54
C PHE A 118 -3.76 1.75 15.75
N ILE A 119 -2.67 2.47 15.54
CA ILE A 119 -2.02 3.28 16.58
C ILE A 119 -2.36 4.74 16.32
N HIS A 120 -3.15 5.32 17.22
CA HIS A 120 -3.49 6.74 17.15
C HIS A 120 -2.36 7.59 17.76
N CYS A 121 -1.74 8.45 16.95
CA CYS A 121 -0.67 9.35 17.38
C CYS A 121 -1.25 10.76 17.62
N GLU A 122 -1.80 10.97 18.82
CA GLU A 122 -2.33 12.28 19.23
C GLU A 122 -1.25 13.37 19.20
N ASN A 123 -1.66 14.59 18.87
CA ASN A 123 -0.79 15.78 18.83
C ASN A 123 0.43 15.68 17.89
N SER A 124 0.45 14.70 16.98
CA SER A 124 1.50 14.59 15.96
C SER A 124 1.39 15.70 14.91
N HIS A 125 2.53 16.19 14.42
CA HIS A 125 2.56 17.28 13.45
C HIS A 125 2.91 16.79 12.04
N CYS A 126 2.01 17.04 11.08
CA CYS A 126 2.25 16.77 9.67
C CYS A 126 2.88 17.98 8.98
N HIS A 127 4.12 17.82 8.51
CA HIS A 127 4.79 18.79 7.66
C HIS A 127 4.41 18.59 6.19
N ILE A 128 4.15 19.70 5.47
CA ILE A 128 3.84 19.70 4.05
C ILE A 128 4.90 20.52 3.33
N ASP A 129 5.63 19.89 2.43
CA ASP A 129 6.62 20.57 1.61
C ASP A 129 5.93 21.62 0.72
N PRO A 130 6.35 22.90 0.74
CA PRO A 130 5.64 23.96 0.05
C PRO A 130 5.69 23.84 -1.48
N ILE A 131 6.70 23.15 -2.03
CA ILE A 131 6.95 23.02 -3.47
C ILE A 131 6.31 21.74 -4.00
N THR A 132 6.74 20.60 -3.49
CA THR A 132 6.32 19.26 -3.95
C THR A 132 4.96 18.84 -3.41
N LYS A 133 4.46 19.51 -2.36
CA LYS A 133 3.25 19.13 -1.61
C LYS A 133 3.32 17.73 -0.97
N SER A 134 4.49 17.08 -1.00
CA SER A 134 4.73 15.84 -0.29
C SER A 134 4.65 16.07 1.21
N LYS A 135 4.14 15.08 1.94
CA LYS A 135 3.90 15.19 3.38
C LYS A 135 4.84 14.29 4.17
N SER A 136 5.19 14.70 5.38
CA SER A 136 5.92 13.88 6.34
C SER A 136 5.41 14.11 7.76
N ASN A 137 5.59 13.13 8.63
CA ASN A 137 5.23 13.23 10.04
C ASN A 137 6.25 12.42 10.87
N LYS A 138 7.21 13.14 11.47
CA LYS A 138 8.30 12.51 12.22
C LYS A 138 7.81 11.84 13.50
N ASP A 139 6.80 12.40 14.16
CA ASP A 139 6.27 11.85 15.41
C ASP A 139 5.64 10.47 15.16
N GLN A 140 4.84 10.35 14.10
CA GLN A 140 4.27 9.07 13.68
C GLN A 140 5.34 8.05 13.29
N VAL A 141 6.41 8.49 12.62
CA VAL A 141 7.53 7.63 12.25
C VAL A 141 8.24 7.07 13.48
N ILE A 142 8.53 7.92 14.48
CA ILE A 142 9.16 7.48 15.73
C ILE A 142 8.28 6.45 16.43
N VAL A 143 7.00 6.77 16.65
CA VAL A 143 6.06 5.85 17.32
C VAL A 143 5.97 4.51 16.58
N ALA A 144 5.90 4.53 15.24
CA ALA A 144 5.81 3.32 14.45
C ALA A 144 7.10 2.48 14.52
N LEU A 145 8.27 3.11 14.43
CA LEU A 145 9.56 2.41 14.49
C LEU A 145 9.83 1.85 15.89
N ASP A 146 9.54 2.61 16.95
CA ASP A 146 9.67 2.14 18.34
C ASP A 146 8.75 0.96 18.61
N PHE A 147 7.48 1.04 18.16
CA PHE A 147 6.54 -0.07 18.29
C PHE A 147 7.03 -1.34 17.56
N ILE A 148 7.57 -1.20 16.34
CA ILE A 148 8.13 -2.33 15.58
C ILE A 148 9.37 -2.89 16.28
N LEU A 149 10.25 -2.03 16.79
CA LEU A 149 11.46 -2.43 17.49
C LEU A 149 11.13 -3.20 18.77
N ASP A 150 10.20 -2.70 19.56
CA ASP A 150 9.71 -3.35 20.78
C ASP A 150 9.08 -4.71 20.44
N PHE A 151 8.25 -4.76 19.39
CA PHE A 151 7.64 -6.00 18.93
C PHE A 151 8.69 -7.05 18.58
N VAL A 152 9.62 -6.73 17.68
CA VAL A 152 10.69 -7.65 17.26
C VAL A 152 11.51 -8.09 18.47
N SER A 153 11.93 -7.15 19.31
CA SER A 153 12.77 -7.43 20.49
C SER A 153 12.08 -8.34 21.50
N SER A 154 10.76 -8.21 21.67
CA SER A 154 9.96 -9.04 22.59
C SER A 154 9.79 -10.50 22.12
N THR A 155 10.03 -10.79 20.84
CA THR A 155 9.72 -12.10 20.25
C THR A 155 10.84 -13.13 20.38
N SER A 156 11.99 -12.76 20.96
CA SER A 156 13.17 -13.62 21.13
C SER A 156 13.61 -14.30 19.82
N GLY A 157 13.56 -13.57 18.70
CA GLY A 157 13.98 -14.06 17.39
C GLY A 157 12.93 -14.90 16.63
N ARG A 158 11.69 -15.03 17.14
CA ARG A 158 10.59 -15.67 16.40
C ARG A 158 10.15 -14.85 15.19
N VAL A 159 10.31 -13.52 15.24
CA VAL A 159 9.98 -12.61 14.15
C VAL A 159 11.27 -12.04 13.58
N ASP A 160 11.51 -12.30 12.29
CA ASP A 160 12.63 -11.72 11.57
C ASP A 160 12.23 -10.32 11.05
N PRO A 161 13.01 -9.26 11.29
CA PRO A 161 12.74 -7.92 10.77
C PRO A 161 12.47 -7.86 9.26
N SER A 162 13.05 -8.76 8.46
CA SER A 162 12.83 -8.85 7.01
C SER A 162 11.40 -9.24 6.62
N GLN A 163 10.63 -9.77 7.56
CA GLN A 163 9.21 -10.09 7.38
C GLN A 163 8.30 -8.86 7.55
N ILE A 164 8.86 -7.71 7.97
CA ILE A 164 8.14 -6.47 8.20
C ILE A 164 8.46 -5.48 7.09
N ALA A 165 7.42 -4.97 6.43
CA ALA A 165 7.52 -3.91 5.44
C ALA A 165 6.82 -2.64 5.95
N ILE A 166 7.50 -1.50 5.83
CA ILE A 166 6.92 -0.19 6.16
C ILE A 166 6.55 0.50 4.86
N ILE A 167 5.28 0.87 4.73
CA ILE A 167 4.75 1.59 3.57
C ILE A 167 4.21 2.95 3.99
N THR A 168 4.40 3.96 3.14
CA THR A 168 3.86 5.31 3.35
C THR A 168 3.53 5.94 2.00
N PRO A 169 2.44 6.71 1.88
CA PRO A 169 2.02 7.27 0.60
C PRO A 169 2.91 8.42 0.08
N TYR A 170 3.80 8.97 0.91
CA TYR A 170 4.59 10.16 0.56
C TYR A 170 6.09 9.88 0.60
N THR A 171 6.80 10.24 -0.47
CA THR A 171 8.26 10.11 -0.57
C THR A 171 8.98 10.88 0.54
N ALA A 172 8.53 12.09 0.89
CA ALA A 172 9.13 12.83 1.99
C ALA A 172 9.07 12.07 3.32
N ASN A 173 8.03 11.27 3.55
CA ASN A 173 7.94 10.46 4.76
C ASN A 173 8.85 9.23 4.72
N VAL A 174 9.14 8.68 3.53
CA VAL A 174 10.18 7.65 3.34
C VAL A 174 11.54 8.17 3.77
N ASP A 175 11.87 9.42 3.41
CA ASP A 175 13.14 10.03 3.77
C ASP A 175 13.28 10.23 5.29
N VAL A 176 12.18 10.60 5.95
CA VAL A 176 12.14 10.68 7.42
C VAL A 176 12.34 9.32 8.06
N ILE A 177 11.70 8.25 7.57
CA ILE A 177 11.91 6.87 8.05
C ILE A 177 13.39 6.50 7.94
N LYS A 178 14.00 6.72 6.76
CA LYS A 178 15.43 6.41 6.53
C LYS A 178 16.35 7.22 7.44
N SER A 179 16.02 8.48 7.70
CA SER A 179 16.80 9.33 8.61
C SER A 179 16.76 8.81 10.04
N VAL A 180 15.58 8.45 10.56
CA VAL A 180 15.43 7.91 11.92
C VAL A 180 16.10 6.55 12.06
N GLN A 181 16.06 5.70 11.03
CA GLN A 181 16.75 4.40 11.05
C GLN A 181 18.28 4.51 11.09
N LYS A 182 18.86 5.59 10.54
CA LYS A 182 20.32 5.80 10.52
C LYS A 182 20.85 6.38 11.83
N ASP A 183 20.09 7.28 12.44
CA ASP A 183 20.41 7.91 13.71
C ASP A 183 19.32 7.58 14.75
N PRO A 184 19.24 6.31 15.21
CA PRO A 184 18.35 5.95 16.30
C PRO A 184 18.78 6.72 17.55
N LYS A 185 17.83 7.43 18.17
CA LYS A 185 18.05 8.15 19.43
C LYS A 185 18.06 7.23 20.63
#